data_AF-A0A0F0LR45-F1
#
_entry.id   AF-A0A0F0LR45-F1
#
_cell.length_a   1.000
_cell.length_b   1.000
_cell.length_c   1.000
_cell.angle_alpha   90.00
_cell.angle_beta   90.00
_cell.angle_gamma   90.00
#
_symmetry.space_group_name_H-M   'P 1'
#
loop_
_entity.id
_entity.type
_entity.pdbx_description
1 polymer ?
#
loop_
_entity_poly.entity_id
_entity_poly.type
_entity_poly.pdbx_seq_one_letter_code
_entity_poly.pdbx_strand_id
1 'polypeptide(L)'
;MAGFWGRRKREQDAATAAQDAELSHQAGRALVDVDERIRVTTEELEFAEAELGPAATQGLRDALGAVRTHLGEAFHLNQLNHDEIPDTVEELRTRNARIVQLCAWADDLLDERTAALSDAVERVRRAPEVLAGVRTSAETLRSRIPGARDSVERLAARYAPSALAQVQGAPDEASQVLDFALHSADVSSRRRAAGNAEEANLALEAATESVRRAQSLLDGVDDFEIEALRAESTLADVIADSRGDIVRARNAPATPEVAAATSALEAALSALPPTGTKTDPFRELTRLREANTALDDVIAKAQARAANPLPSPDLVRHAIDDADRQLAVAANVISSHRGYIGPDARTRLAEAERTRAEIDALPSDEESREPALRHARRTAQLASEALALAQRDIDNSRGNDWGGGWGGRGGRGGGMGDAVGGILGGLVIGGLIGDIFD
;
A
#
# COMPACT_ATOMS: atom_id res chain seq x y z
N MET A 1 -13.44 49.05 51.16
CA MET A 1 -13.44 48.25 49.91
C MET A 1 -13.26 49.06 48.61
N ALA A 2 -13.30 50.40 48.61
CA ALA A 2 -13.15 51.22 47.40
C ALA A 2 -11.71 51.38 46.85
N GLY A 3 -10.67 51.20 47.67
CA GLY A 3 -9.26 51.39 47.27
C GLY A 3 -8.60 50.22 46.51
N PHE A 4 -9.28 49.06 46.41
CA PHE A 4 -8.76 47.89 45.70
C PHE A 4 -9.13 47.91 44.21
N TRP A 5 -10.37 48.32 43.89
CA TRP A 5 -10.84 48.48 42.51
C TRP A 5 -10.14 49.61 41.77
N GLY A 6 -9.88 50.75 42.42
CA GLY A 6 -9.13 51.86 41.82
C GLY A 6 -7.61 51.60 41.68
N ARG A 7 -7.04 50.65 42.42
CA ARG A 7 -5.66 50.19 42.19
C ARG A 7 -5.58 49.23 41.01
N ARG A 8 -6.45 48.21 40.96
CA ARG A 8 -6.54 47.31 39.79
C ARG A 8 -6.81 48.06 38.49
N LYS A 9 -7.72 49.06 38.49
CA LYS A 9 -8.00 49.85 37.29
C LYS A 9 -6.78 50.66 36.83
N ARG A 10 -6.05 51.30 37.76
CA ARG A 10 -4.80 52.01 37.43
C ARG A 10 -3.68 51.08 36.96
N GLU A 11 -3.58 49.89 37.55
CA GLU A 11 -2.63 48.86 37.10
C GLU A 11 -2.98 48.35 35.69
N GLN A 12 -4.28 48.17 35.38
CA GLN A 12 -4.76 47.81 34.04
C GLN A 12 -4.54 48.93 33.00
N ASP A 13 -4.83 50.18 33.36
CA ASP A 13 -4.62 51.34 32.48
C ASP A 13 -3.12 51.54 32.19
N ALA A 14 -2.26 51.39 33.20
CA ALA A 14 -0.80 51.47 33.04
C ALA A 14 -0.23 50.31 32.20
N ALA A 15 -0.74 49.09 32.39
CA ALA A 15 -0.35 47.94 31.57
C ALA A 15 -0.77 48.13 30.10
N THR A 16 -1.95 48.68 29.85
CA THR A 16 -2.46 48.97 28.51
C THR A 16 -1.62 50.06 27.82
N ALA A 17 -1.29 51.14 28.53
CA ALA A 17 -0.42 52.20 28.00
C ALA A 17 1.00 51.68 27.67
N ALA A 18 1.53 50.75 28.48
CA ALA A 18 2.81 50.10 28.19
C ALA A 18 2.74 49.22 26.95
N GLN A 19 1.64 48.48 26.74
CA GLN A 19 1.42 47.69 25.53
C GLN A 19 1.31 48.58 24.28
N ASP A 20 0.63 49.71 24.38
CA ASP A 20 0.50 50.66 23.26
C ASP A 20 1.83 51.30 22.87
N ALA A 21 2.64 51.64 23.87
CA ALA A 21 3.99 52.15 23.66
C ALA A 21 4.89 51.11 23.00
N GLU A 22 4.82 49.85 23.44
CA GLU A 22 5.56 48.74 22.82
C GLU A 22 5.11 48.51 21.37
N LEU A 23 3.80 48.50 21.10
CA LEU A 23 3.26 48.34 19.74
C LEU A 23 3.71 49.48 18.81
N SER A 24 3.74 50.72 19.32
CA SER A 24 4.27 51.87 18.57
C SER A 24 5.76 51.72 18.24
N HIS A 25 6.56 51.30 19.22
CA HIS A 25 7.98 51.03 19.01
C HIS A 25 8.22 49.89 18.02
N GLN A 26 7.44 48.81 18.12
CA GLN A 26 7.46 47.69 17.18
C GLN A 26 7.10 48.13 15.77
N ALA A 27 6.05 48.95 15.60
CA ALA A 27 5.64 49.48 14.30
C ALA A 27 6.76 50.33 13.65
N GLY A 28 7.37 51.23 14.43
CA GLY A 28 8.49 52.06 13.95
C GLY A 28 9.71 51.24 13.54
N ARG A 29 10.07 50.21 14.32
CA ARG A 29 11.16 49.30 13.97
C ARG A 29 10.85 48.47 12.72
N ALA A 30 9.64 47.92 12.62
CA ALA A 30 9.23 47.10 11.48
C ALA A 30 9.28 47.88 10.15
N LEU A 31 8.93 49.17 10.17
CA LEU A 31 9.06 50.04 9.00
C LEU A 31 10.51 50.17 8.51
N VAL A 32 11.45 50.39 9.44
CA VAL A 32 12.87 50.52 9.10
C VAL A 32 13.43 49.19 8.61
N ASP A 33 13.09 48.08 9.28
CA ASP A 33 13.55 46.74 8.91
C ASP A 33 13.08 46.37 7.49
N VAL A 34 11.81 46.64 7.14
CA VAL A 34 11.28 46.38 5.79
C VAL A 34 11.84 47.33 4.74
N ASP A 35 12.06 48.61 5.04
CA ASP A 35 12.68 49.56 4.10
C ASP A 35 14.10 49.12 3.71
N GLU A 36 14.89 48.72 4.71
CA GLU A 36 16.22 48.16 4.48
C GLU A 36 16.14 46.82 3.72
N ARG A 37 15.16 45.96 4.02
CA ARG A 37 14.92 44.72 3.27
C ARG A 37 14.63 45.00 1.80
N ILE A 38 13.78 45.99 1.48
CA ILE A 38 13.53 46.40 0.08
C ILE A 38 14.82 46.81 -0.61
N ARG A 39 15.68 47.60 0.07
CA ARG A 39 16.96 48.03 -0.51
C ARG A 39 17.83 46.83 -0.85
N VAL A 40 18.06 45.94 0.12
CA VAL A 40 18.88 44.73 -0.06
C VAL A 40 18.30 43.80 -1.14
N THR A 41 17.00 43.51 -1.08
CA THR A 41 16.34 42.63 -2.06
C THR A 41 16.30 43.24 -3.46
N THR A 42 16.30 44.57 -3.58
CA THR A 42 16.44 45.25 -4.89
C THR A 42 17.84 45.00 -5.49
N GLU A 43 18.89 45.11 -4.68
CA GLU A 43 20.26 44.79 -5.11
C GLU A 43 20.39 43.31 -5.51
N GLU A 44 19.83 42.40 -4.70
CA GLU A 44 19.79 40.97 -5.02
C GLU A 44 19.01 40.65 -6.30
N LEU A 45 17.93 41.39 -6.58
CA LEU A 45 17.17 41.26 -7.83
C LEU A 45 18.04 41.61 -9.05
N GLU A 46 18.86 42.67 -8.97
CA GLU A 46 19.76 43.04 -10.07
C GLU A 46 20.78 41.93 -10.37
N PHE A 47 21.35 41.33 -9.32
CA PHE A 47 22.24 40.18 -9.48
C PHE A 47 21.50 38.95 -10.04
N ALA A 48 20.31 38.64 -9.53
CA ALA A 48 19.51 37.53 -10.01
C ALA A 48 19.07 37.73 -11.47
N GLU A 49 18.76 38.96 -11.88
CA GLU A 49 18.43 39.31 -13.27
C GLU A 49 19.60 39.09 -14.22
N ALA A 50 20.82 39.41 -13.78
CA ALA A 50 22.03 39.14 -14.57
C ALA A 50 22.31 37.64 -14.75
N GLU A 51 22.03 36.82 -13.74
CA GLU A 51 22.29 35.38 -13.74
C GLU A 51 21.18 34.55 -14.39
N LEU A 52 19.90 34.89 -14.12
CA LEU A 52 18.72 34.10 -14.49
C LEU A 52 17.92 34.73 -15.63
N GLY A 53 18.12 36.02 -15.91
CA GLY A 53 17.35 36.77 -16.89
C GLY A 53 16.03 37.33 -16.34
N PRO A 54 15.41 38.25 -17.10
CA PRO A 54 14.29 39.07 -16.62
C PRO A 54 12.97 38.29 -16.43
N ALA A 55 12.79 37.18 -17.14
CA ALA A 55 11.59 36.35 -17.06
C ALA A 55 11.55 35.53 -15.76
N ALA A 56 12.68 34.93 -15.37
CA ALA A 56 12.78 34.12 -14.17
C ALA A 56 12.64 34.95 -12.88
N THR A 57 13.05 36.23 -12.92
CA THR A 57 13.00 37.14 -11.77
C THR A 57 11.72 37.98 -11.68
N GLN A 58 10.79 37.81 -12.62
CA GLN A 58 9.55 38.58 -12.69
C GLN A 58 8.76 38.54 -11.38
N GLY A 59 8.65 37.38 -10.74
CA GLY A 59 7.91 37.24 -9.48
C GLY A 59 8.48 38.04 -8.31
N LEU A 60 9.81 38.16 -8.21
CA LEU A 60 10.45 38.99 -7.18
C LEU A 60 10.30 40.48 -7.50
N ARG A 61 10.40 40.85 -8.79
CA ARG A 61 10.16 42.22 -9.26
C ARG A 61 8.74 42.70 -8.94
N ASP A 62 7.75 41.85 -9.19
CA ASP A 62 6.34 42.15 -8.89
C ASP A 62 6.09 42.23 -7.38
N ALA A 63 6.71 41.34 -6.60
CA ALA A 63 6.64 41.37 -5.14
C ALA A 63 7.25 42.67 -4.56
N LEU A 64 8.43 43.08 -5.03
CA LEU A 64 9.04 44.36 -4.64
C LEU A 64 8.13 45.55 -4.98
N GLY A 65 7.46 45.52 -6.13
CA GLY A 65 6.47 46.54 -6.50
C GLY A 65 5.28 46.60 -5.55
N ALA A 66 4.72 45.43 -5.18
CA ALA A 66 3.62 45.34 -4.23
C ALA A 66 4.02 45.78 -2.82
N VAL A 67 5.21 45.35 -2.36
CA VAL A 67 5.76 45.74 -1.06
C VAL A 67 6.01 47.24 -0.97
N ARG A 68 6.60 47.87 -1.99
CA ARG A 68 6.78 49.34 -2.02
C ARG A 68 5.44 50.08 -1.94
N THR A 69 4.40 49.58 -2.58
CA THR A 69 3.05 50.17 -2.53
C THR A 69 2.48 50.12 -1.11
N HIS A 70 2.53 48.96 -0.46
CA HIS A 70 2.01 48.78 0.90
C HIS A 70 2.87 49.43 1.99
N LEU A 71 4.19 49.52 1.79
CA LEU A 71 5.06 50.27 2.69
C LEU A 71 4.74 51.78 2.63
N GLY A 72 4.34 52.30 1.46
CA GLY A 72 3.81 53.66 1.34
C GLY A 72 2.55 53.90 2.19
N GLU A 73 1.62 52.93 2.24
CA GLU A 73 0.46 52.96 3.15
C GLU A 73 0.92 52.97 4.61
N ALA A 74 1.87 52.11 4.97
CA ALA A 74 2.39 52.02 6.34
C ALA A 74 3.10 53.31 6.80
N PHE A 75 3.91 53.94 5.94
CA PHE A 75 4.53 55.24 6.23
C PHE A 75 3.48 56.36 6.36
N HIS A 76 2.42 56.34 5.55
CA HIS A 76 1.34 57.31 5.69
C HIS A 76 0.60 57.15 7.03
N LEU A 77 0.30 55.90 7.45
CA LEU A 77 -0.27 55.62 8.75
C LEU A 77 0.64 56.08 9.89
N ASN A 78 1.95 55.87 9.76
CA ASN A 78 2.93 56.32 10.74
C ASN A 78 3.02 57.85 10.81
N GLN A 79 2.90 58.54 9.68
CA GLN A 79 2.84 60.00 9.64
C GLN A 79 1.62 60.54 10.38
N LEU A 80 0.44 59.93 10.17
CA LEU A 80 -0.80 60.32 10.89
C LEU A 80 -0.63 60.18 12.41
N ASN A 81 0.07 59.13 12.88
CA ASN A 81 0.33 58.93 14.31
C ASN A 81 1.21 60.02 14.95
N HIS A 82 1.91 60.83 14.14
CA HIS A 82 2.83 61.88 14.58
C HIS A 82 2.39 63.29 14.15
N ASP A 83 1.15 63.46 13.68
CA ASP A 83 0.62 64.76 13.28
C ASP A 83 0.33 65.67 14.50
N GLU A 84 0.15 66.97 14.27
CA GLU A 84 -0.08 67.98 15.33
C GLU A 84 -1.45 67.83 16.02
N ILE A 85 -2.36 67.04 15.44
CA ILE A 85 -3.71 66.80 15.95
C ILE A 85 -3.69 65.54 16.84
N PRO A 86 -4.03 65.63 18.14
CA PRO A 86 -4.06 64.46 19.01
C PRO A 86 -5.16 63.46 18.59
N ASP A 87 -4.75 62.28 18.12
CA ASP A 87 -5.65 61.14 17.88
C ASP A 87 -6.09 60.45 19.18
N THR A 88 -7.13 59.64 19.11
CA THR A 88 -7.51 58.76 20.22
C THR A 88 -6.52 57.59 20.37
N VAL A 89 -6.39 57.07 21.59
CA VAL A 89 -5.54 55.91 21.87
C VAL A 89 -5.93 54.68 21.03
N GLU A 90 -7.22 54.52 20.74
CA GLU A 90 -7.74 53.39 19.95
C GLU A 90 -7.39 53.52 18.45
N GLU A 91 -7.39 54.74 17.91
CA GLU A 91 -6.92 55.02 16.55
C GLU A 91 -5.42 54.74 16.41
N LEU A 92 -4.59 55.21 17.35
CA LEU A 92 -3.15 54.91 17.36
C LEU A 92 -2.87 53.41 17.42
N ARG A 93 -3.58 52.69 18.29
CA ARG A 93 -3.45 51.23 18.45
C ARG A 93 -3.83 50.50 17.15
N THR A 94 -4.92 50.92 16.51
CA THR A 94 -5.38 50.35 15.23
C THR A 94 -4.39 50.58 14.10
N ARG A 95 -3.86 51.80 13.97
CA ARG A 95 -2.89 52.15 12.92
C ARG A 95 -1.54 51.46 13.14
N ASN A 96 -1.02 51.43 14.37
CA ASN A 96 0.21 50.71 14.68
C ASN A 96 0.08 49.20 14.43
N ALA A 97 -1.05 48.59 14.80
CA ALA A 97 -1.32 47.19 14.47
C ALA A 97 -1.36 46.95 12.94
N ARG A 98 -1.95 47.87 12.19
CA ARG A 98 -1.97 47.80 10.72
C ARG A 98 -0.57 47.95 10.11
N ILE A 99 0.26 48.86 10.62
CA ILE A 99 1.66 49.02 10.20
C ILE A 99 2.43 47.71 10.40
N VAL A 100 2.34 47.12 11.60
CA VAL A 100 3.00 45.83 11.90
C VAL A 100 2.50 44.73 10.96
N GLN A 101 1.19 44.67 10.69
CA GLN A 101 0.63 43.70 9.76
C GLN A 101 1.16 43.86 8.33
N LEU A 102 1.23 45.10 7.81
CA LEU A 102 1.76 45.38 6.48
C LEU A 102 3.25 45.05 6.37
N CYS A 103 4.03 45.36 7.40
CA CYS A 103 5.45 45.06 7.45
C CYS A 103 5.71 43.54 7.53
N ALA A 104 4.95 42.81 8.36
CA ALA A 104 5.06 41.36 8.46
C ALA A 104 4.73 40.67 7.13
N TRP A 105 3.64 41.09 6.47
CA TRP A 105 3.29 40.57 5.14
C TRP A 105 4.38 40.84 4.09
N ALA A 106 5.00 42.02 4.15
CA ALA A 106 6.08 42.38 3.24
C ALA A 106 7.32 41.49 3.44
N ASP A 107 7.71 41.26 4.69
CA ASP A 107 8.84 40.41 5.06
C ASP A 107 8.61 38.96 4.57
N ASP A 108 7.45 38.38 4.91
CA ASP A 108 7.06 37.02 4.48
C ASP A 108 7.09 36.87 2.96
N LEU A 109 6.55 37.86 2.23
CA LEU A 109 6.50 37.82 0.76
C LEU A 109 7.90 37.93 0.13
N LEU A 110 8.76 38.82 0.64
CA LEU A 110 10.12 38.94 0.12
C LEU A 110 10.96 37.69 0.43
N ASP A 111 10.79 37.10 1.61
CA ASP A 111 11.45 35.86 1.99
C ASP A 111 11.05 34.69 1.09
N GLU A 112 9.75 34.49 0.86
CA GLU A 112 9.24 33.44 -0.04
C GLU A 112 9.85 33.57 -1.44
N ARG A 113 9.85 34.79 -2.00
CA ARG A 113 10.32 35.04 -3.36
C ARG A 113 11.83 34.93 -3.50
N THR A 114 12.57 35.36 -2.48
CA THR A 114 14.03 35.27 -2.46
C THR A 114 14.48 33.81 -2.30
N ALA A 115 13.82 33.05 -1.42
CA ALA A 115 14.07 31.62 -1.25
C ALA A 115 13.81 30.82 -2.55
N ALA A 116 12.74 31.15 -3.29
CA ALA A 116 12.44 30.49 -4.56
C ALA A 116 13.53 30.73 -5.65
N LEU A 117 14.22 31.87 -5.61
CA LEU A 117 15.28 32.20 -6.56
C LEU A 117 16.65 31.61 -6.17
N SER A 118 16.92 31.47 -4.87
CA SER A 118 18.17 30.90 -4.33
C SER A 118 18.60 29.61 -5.05
N ASP A 119 17.69 28.64 -5.13
CA ASP A 119 17.97 27.33 -5.73
C ASP A 119 18.24 27.42 -7.25
N ALA A 120 17.61 28.37 -7.93
CA ALA A 120 17.86 28.62 -9.34
C ALA A 120 19.23 29.26 -9.56
N VAL A 121 19.60 30.25 -8.75
CA VAL A 121 20.92 30.90 -8.80
C VAL A 121 22.03 29.88 -8.51
N GLU A 122 21.86 29.05 -7.49
CA GLU A 122 22.85 28.04 -7.14
C GLU A 122 23.09 27.03 -8.28
N ARG A 123 22.01 26.58 -8.94
CA ARG A 123 22.11 25.69 -10.11
C ARG A 123 22.85 26.33 -11.27
N VAL A 124 22.58 27.61 -11.57
CA VAL A 124 23.30 28.32 -12.63
C VAL A 124 24.79 28.46 -12.30
N ARG A 125 25.12 28.79 -11.05
CA ARG A 125 26.51 28.91 -10.59
C ARG A 125 27.28 27.60 -10.63
N ARG A 126 26.64 26.47 -10.27
CA ARG A 126 27.26 25.13 -10.33
C ARG A 126 27.29 24.53 -11.73
N ALA A 127 26.51 25.03 -12.67
CA ALA A 127 26.41 24.44 -14.00
C ALA A 127 27.76 24.28 -14.75
N PRO A 128 28.71 25.24 -14.72
CA PRO A 128 30.02 25.06 -15.34
C PRO A 128 30.83 23.91 -14.74
N GLU A 129 30.78 23.76 -13.41
CA GLU A 129 31.42 22.66 -12.69
C GLU A 129 30.81 21.31 -13.10
N VAL A 130 29.47 21.21 -13.12
CA VAL A 130 28.76 20.00 -13.55
C VAL A 130 29.09 19.65 -15.00
N LEU A 131 29.15 20.64 -15.91
CA LEU A 131 29.55 20.43 -17.31
C LEU A 131 30.99 19.90 -17.42
N ALA A 132 31.93 20.42 -16.63
CA ALA A 132 33.30 19.92 -16.59
C ALA A 132 33.35 18.47 -16.06
N GLY A 133 32.56 18.17 -15.04
CA GLY A 133 32.38 16.81 -14.51
C GLY A 133 31.85 15.85 -15.58
N VAL A 134 30.78 16.21 -16.30
CA VAL A 134 30.21 15.42 -17.40
C VAL A 134 31.26 15.09 -18.46
N ARG A 135 32.05 16.09 -18.90
CA ARG A 135 33.10 15.88 -19.92
C ARG A 135 34.21 14.94 -19.41
N THR A 136 34.66 15.15 -18.18
CA THR A 136 35.70 14.31 -17.55
C THR A 136 35.23 12.85 -17.38
N SER A 137 34.00 12.66 -16.91
CA SER A 137 33.40 11.34 -16.78
C SER A 137 33.21 10.67 -18.15
N ALA A 138 32.77 11.42 -19.16
CA ALA A 138 32.61 10.88 -20.50
C ALA A 138 33.95 10.43 -21.12
N GLU A 139 35.03 11.20 -20.95
CA GLU A 139 36.39 10.81 -21.34
C GLU A 139 36.82 9.51 -20.64
N THR A 140 36.62 9.46 -19.32
CA THR A 140 36.96 8.30 -18.48
C THR A 140 36.20 7.05 -18.94
N LEU A 141 34.88 7.15 -19.13
CA LEU A 141 34.05 6.03 -19.57
C LEU A 141 34.37 5.60 -21.00
N ARG A 142 34.68 6.54 -21.91
CA ARG A 142 35.13 6.19 -23.26
C ARG A 142 36.40 5.35 -23.25
N SER A 143 37.34 5.63 -22.34
CA SER A 143 38.57 4.84 -22.22
C SER A 143 38.32 3.38 -21.78
N ARG A 144 37.18 3.08 -21.13
CA ARG A 144 36.77 1.73 -20.73
C ARG A 144 36.16 0.91 -21.87
N ILE A 145 35.62 1.55 -22.91
CA ILE A 145 34.85 0.87 -23.98
C ILE A 145 35.63 -0.25 -24.67
N PRO A 146 36.91 -0.07 -25.08
CA PRO A 146 37.68 -1.17 -25.70
C PRO A 146 37.80 -2.39 -24.78
N GLY A 147 38.10 -2.18 -23.49
CA GLY A 147 38.16 -3.26 -22.51
C GLY A 147 36.82 -3.96 -22.30
N ALA A 148 35.71 -3.21 -22.31
CA ALA A 148 34.37 -3.79 -22.23
C ALA A 148 34.03 -4.65 -23.47
N ARG A 149 34.43 -4.23 -24.67
CA ARG A 149 34.29 -5.04 -25.90
C ARG A 149 35.08 -6.34 -25.81
N ASP A 150 36.33 -6.27 -25.36
CA ASP A 150 37.17 -7.46 -25.15
C ASP A 150 36.55 -8.40 -24.11
N SER A 151 35.97 -7.85 -23.04
CA SER A 151 35.24 -8.63 -22.02
C SER A 151 34.04 -9.35 -22.62
N VAL A 152 33.21 -8.67 -23.40
CA VAL A 152 32.06 -9.29 -24.10
C VAL A 152 32.53 -10.41 -25.04
N GLU A 153 33.62 -10.23 -25.79
CA GLU A 153 34.17 -11.26 -26.68
C GLU A 153 34.64 -12.50 -25.89
N ARG A 154 35.36 -12.29 -24.78
CA ARG A 154 35.76 -13.39 -23.89
C ARG A 154 34.55 -14.13 -23.30
N LEU A 155 33.54 -13.38 -22.85
CA LEU A 155 32.30 -13.95 -22.33
C LEU A 155 31.54 -14.74 -23.41
N ALA A 156 31.52 -14.26 -24.65
CA ALA A 156 30.93 -14.95 -25.79
C ALA A 156 31.62 -16.27 -26.14
N ALA A 157 32.87 -16.48 -25.72
CA ALA A 157 33.55 -17.77 -25.83
C ALA A 157 33.06 -18.79 -24.79
N ARG A 158 32.51 -18.34 -23.66
CA ARG A 158 32.08 -19.20 -22.53
C ARG A 158 30.57 -19.41 -22.46
N TYR A 159 29.79 -18.37 -22.73
CA TYR A 159 28.34 -18.34 -22.52
C TYR A 159 27.54 -18.38 -23.82
N ALA A 160 26.32 -18.89 -23.75
CA ALA A 160 25.39 -18.89 -24.87
C ALA A 160 24.97 -17.45 -25.23
N PRO A 161 24.61 -17.17 -26.51
CA PRO A 161 24.14 -15.83 -26.90
C PRO A 161 22.92 -15.34 -26.10
N SER A 162 22.06 -16.25 -25.65
CA SER A 162 20.90 -15.89 -24.82
C SER A 162 21.30 -15.34 -23.44
N ALA A 163 22.37 -15.86 -22.85
CA ALA A 163 22.89 -15.37 -21.57
C ALA A 163 23.44 -13.94 -21.69
N LEU A 164 24.05 -13.63 -22.84
CA LEU A 164 24.68 -12.34 -23.10
C LEU A 164 23.73 -11.28 -23.67
N ALA A 165 22.46 -11.62 -23.88
CA ALA A 165 21.51 -10.74 -24.57
C ALA A 165 21.46 -9.31 -24.00
N GLN A 166 21.64 -9.16 -22.67
CA GLN A 166 21.60 -7.86 -21.98
C GLN A 166 22.92 -7.09 -22.04
N VAL A 167 24.06 -7.75 -22.23
CA VAL A 167 25.39 -7.13 -22.13
C VAL A 167 26.13 -7.06 -23.46
N GLN A 168 25.75 -7.87 -24.46
CA GLN A 168 26.46 -7.97 -25.73
C GLN A 168 26.55 -6.65 -26.50
N GLY A 169 25.51 -5.81 -26.43
CA GLY A 169 25.46 -4.52 -27.11
C GLY A 169 25.84 -3.33 -26.23
N ALA A 170 26.07 -3.56 -24.93
CA ALA A 170 26.27 -2.51 -23.95
C ALA A 170 27.47 -1.59 -24.26
N PRO A 171 28.63 -2.08 -24.74
CA PRO A 171 29.75 -1.20 -25.08
C PRO A 171 29.45 -0.22 -26.22
N ASP A 172 28.72 -0.68 -27.25
CA ASP A 172 28.37 0.14 -28.40
C ASP A 172 27.25 1.13 -28.05
N GLU A 173 26.27 0.71 -27.24
CA GLU A 173 25.26 1.60 -26.69
C GLU A 173 25.88 2.66 -25.79
N ALA A 174 26.80 2.29 -24.90
CA ALA A 174 27.52 3.23 -24.05
C ALA A 174 28.27 4.27 -24.88
N SER A 175 28.91 3.88 -25.99
CA SER A 175 29.54 4.84 -26.92
C SER A 175 28.54 5.87 -27.45
N GLN A 176 27.38 5.44 -27.93
CA GLN A 176 26.35 6.32 -28.49
C GLN A 176 25.76 7.26 -27.43
N VAL A 177 25.51 6.73 -26.22
CA VAL A 177 25.00 7.51 -25.09
C VAL A 177 26.01 8.56 -24.65
N LEU A 178 27.31 8.25 -24.66
CA LEU A 178 28.37 9.23 -24.36
C LEU A 178 28.50 10.32 -25.43
N ASP A 179 28.31 9.97 -26.71
CA ASP A 179 28.26 10.97 -27.79
C ASP A 179 27.09 11.95 -27.58
N PHE A 180 25.92 11.42 -27.22
CA PHE A 180 24.75 12.22 -26.89
C PHE A 180 24.98 13.08 -25.63
N ALA A 181 25.66 12.54 -24.61
CA ALA A 181 25.99 13.27 -23.40
C ALA A 181 26.86 14.50 -23.69
N LEU A 182 27.92 14.34 -24.49
CA LEU A 182 28.79 15.44 -24.88
C LEU A 182 28.08 16.45 -25.78
N HIS A 183 27.26 15.99 -26.72
CA HIS A 183 26.44 16.88 -27.53
C HIS A 183 25.50 17.73 -26.66
N SER A 184 24.85 17.11 -25.68
CA SER A 184 23.96 17.78 -24.74
C SER A 184 24.71 18.78 -23.85
N ALA A 185 25.93 18.47 -23.41
CA ALA A 185 26.79 19.39 -22.68
C ALA A 185 27.17 20.64 -23.54
N ASP A 186 27.40 20.45 -24.83
CA ASP A 186 27.67 21.56 -25.75
C ASP A 186 26.42 22.39 -26.05
N VAL A 187 25.25 21.76 -26.23
CA VAL A 187 23.96 22.46 -26.33
C VAL A 187 23.72 23.31 -25.09
N SER A 188 23.94 22.72 -23.91
CA SER A 188 23.80 23.39 -22.62
C SER A 188 24.69 24.63 -22.54
N SER A 189 25.96 24.51 -22.92
CA SER A 189 26.92 25.62 -22.96
C SER A 189 26.46 26.75 -23.90
N ARG A 190 25.98 26.40 -25.12
CA ARG A 190 25.49 27.39 -26.09
C ARG A 190 24.22 28.10 -25.64
N ARG A 191 23.27 27.37 -25.04
CA ARG A 191 22.01 27.94 -24.55
C ARG A 191 22.26 28.91 -23.39
N ARG A 192 23.17 28.57 -22.48
CA ARG A 192 23.66 29.46 -21.42
C ARG A 192 24.23 30.76 -21.98
N ALA A 193 25.15 30.66 -22.95
CA ALA A 193 25.75 31.84 -23.58
C ALA A 193 24.71 32.74 -24.31
N ALA A 194 23.57 32.17 -24.72
CA ALA A 194 22.47 32.88 -25.35
C ALA A 194 21.40 33.39 -24.37
N GLY A 195 21.59 33.25 -23.05
CA GLY A 195 20.62 33.68 -22.03
C GLY A 195 19.39 32.76 -21.87
N ASN A 196 19.41 31.57 -22.47
CA ASN A 196 18.32 30.59 -22.44
C ASN A 196 18.55 29.59 -21.29
N ALA A 197 18.31 30.03 -20.05
CA ALA A 197 18.69 29.30 -18.84
C ALA A 197 17.93 27.97 -18.67
N GLU A 198 16.63 27.94 -18.98
CA GLU A 198 15.79 26.74 -18.84
C GLU A 198 16.25 25.63 -19.80
N GLU A 199 16.41 25.95 -21.09
CA GLU A 199 16.88 24.99 -22.08
C GLU A 199 18.33 24.54 -21.82
N ALA A 200 19.16 25.42 -21.26
CA ALA A 200 20.51 25.06 -20.86
C ALA A 200 20.52 24.05 -19.71
N ASN A 201 19.62 24.19 -18.74
CA ASN A 201 19.47 23.27 -17.62
C ASN A 201 18.93 21.92 -18.06
N LEU A 202 17.89 21.90 -18.91
CA LEU A 202 17.38 20.65 -19.49
C LEU A 202 18.48 19.87 -20.23
N ALA A 203 19.30 20.57 -21.03
CA ALA A 203 20.42 19.94 -21.72
C ALA A 203 21.53 19.45 -20.77
N LEU A 204 21.74 20.12 -19.63
CA LEU A 204 22.69 19.67 -18.59
C LEU A 204 22.22 18.40 -17.90
N GLU A 205 20.93 18.34 -17.55
CA GLU A 205 20.31 17.16 -16.95
C GLU A 205 20.39 15.96 -17.90
N ALA A 206 20.04 16.17 -19.17
CA ALA A 206 20.18 15.15 -20.21
C ALA A 206 21.62 14.63 -20.34
N ALA A 207 22.62 15.53 -20.31
CA ALA A 207 24.02 15.16 -20.36
C ALA A 207 24.46 14.33 -19.14
N THR A 208 24.04 14.76 -17.95
CA THR A 208 24.36 14.11 -16.66
C THR A 208 23.76 12.71 -16.59
N GLU A 209 22.48 12.57 -16.93
CA GLU A 209 21.78 11.30 -16.93
C GLU A 209 22.36 10.34 -17.99
N SER A 210 22.79 10.86 -19.13
CA SER A 210 23.43 10.05 -20.17
C SER A 210 24.77 9.48 -19.71
N VAL A 211 25.61 10.28 -19.04
CA VAL A 211 26.85 9.75 -18.43
C VAL A 211 26.54 8.65 -17.41
N ARG A 212 25.53 8.85 -16.56
CA ARG A 212 25.11 7.83 -15.58
C ARG A 212 24.66 6.53 -16.26
N ARG A 213 23.85 6.63 -17.31
CA ARG A 213 23.41 5.46 -18.10
C ARG A 213 24.59 4.74 -18.75
N ALA A 214 25.51 5.47 -19.37
CA ALA A 214 26.70 4.87 -19.98
C ALA A 214 27.57 4.15 -18.95
N GLN A 215 27.72 4.72 -17.76
CA GLN A 215 28.39 4.06 -16.64
C GLN A 215 27.69 2.75 -16.27
N SER A 216 26.37 2.77 -16.05
CA SER A 216 25.61 1.55 -15.70
C SER A 216 25.70 0.45 -16.75
N LEU A 217 25.75 0.81 -18.05
CA LEU A 217 25.96 -0.15 -19.14
C LEU A 217 27.32 -0.83 -19.06
N LEU A 218 28.39 -0.07 -18.80
CA LEU A 218 29.75 -0.60 -18.68
C LEU A 218 29.94 -1.41 -17.40
N ASP A 219 29.41 -0.93 -16.27
CA ASP A 219 29.43 -1.64 -14.99
C ASP A 219 28.68 -2.99 -15.11
N GLY A 220 27.57 -3.03 -15.85
CA GLY A 220 26.85 -4.28 -16.14
C GLY A 220 27.66 -5.32 -16.94
N VAL A 221 28.60 -4.89 -17.79
CA VAL A 221 29.53 -5.81 -18.47
C VAL A 221 30.56 -6.36 -17.49
N ASP A 222 31.09 -5.50 -16.63
CA ASP A 222 32.11 -5.87 -15.64
C ASP A 222 31.54 -6.84 -14.59
N ASP A 223 30.30 -6.61 -14.13
CA ASP A 223 29.63 -7.43 -13.11
C ASP A 223 29.13 -8.78 -13.65
N PHE A 224 28.90 -8.88 -14.97
CA PHE A 224 28.28 -10.06 -15.58
C PHE A 224 29.01 -11.36 -15.26
N GLU A 225 30.35 -11.38 -15.32
CA GLU A 225 31.12 -12.61 -15.08
C GLU A 225 30.93 -13.13 -13.65
N ILE A 226 30.90 -12.22 -12.68
CA ILE A 226 30.69 -12.56 -11.27
C ILE A 226 29.29 -13.14 -11.07
N GLU A 227 28.27 -12.52 -11.67
CA GLU A 227 26.90 -13.00 -11.58
C GLU A 227 26.70 -14.34 -12.30
N ALA A 228 27.34 -14.53 -13.45
CA ALA A 228 27.27 -15.80 -14.17
C ALA A 228 27.94 -16.94 -13.39
N LEU A 229 29.08 -16.69 -12.74
CA LEU A 229 29.73 -17.65 -11.84
C LEU A 229 28.86 -18.00 -10.62
N ARG A 230 28.19 -17.00 -10.03
CA ARG A 230 27.24 -17.23 -8.94
C ARG A 230 26.04 -18.07 -9.39
N ALA A 231 25.51 -17.79 -10.58
CA ALA A 231 24.42 -18.56 -11.18
C ALA A 231 24.86 -20.01 -11.44
N GLU A 232 26.05 -20.24 -11.99
CA GLU A 232 26.62 -21.58 -12.19
C GLU A 232 26.76 -22.35 -10.86
N SER A 233 27.30 -21.72 -9.82
CA SER A 233 27.42 -22.34 -8.50
C SER A 233 26.07 -22.71 -7.92
N THR A 234 25.12 -21.78 -7.98
CA THR A 234 23.76 -21.99 -7.46
C THR A 234 23.02 -23.06 -8.25
N LEU A 235 23.24 -23.13 -9.57
CA LEU A 235 22.67 -24.14 -10.43
C LEU A 235 23.13 -25.54 -10.03
N ALA A 236 24.40 -25.71 -9.66
CA ALA A 236 24.92 -26.99 -9.19
C ALA A 236 24.20 -27.48 -7.92
N ASP A 237 23.96 -26.59 -6.96
CA ASP A 237 23.23 -26.88 -5.73
C ASP A 237 21.76 -27.22 -6.03
N VAL A 238 21.09 -26.39 -6.86
CA VAL A 238 19.69 -26.62 -7.26
C VAL A 238 19.52 -27.94 -8.01
N ILE A 239 20.47 -28.35 -8.84
CA ILE A 239 20.43 -29.66 -9.52
C ILE A 239 20.49 -30.81 -8.49
N ALA A 240 21.32 -30.69 -7.46
CA ALA A 240 21.41 -31.70 -6.42
C ALA A 240 20.11 -31.78 -5.62
N ASP A 241 19.55 -30.63 -5.25
CA ASP A 241 18.30 -30.54 -4.51
C ASP A 241 17.12 -31.08 -5.32
N SER A 242 16.98 -30.69 -6.60
CA SER A 242 15.93 -31.18 -7.50
C SER A 242 15.91 -32.70 -7.64
N ARG A 243 17.10 -33.34 -7.68
CA ARG A 243 17.18 -34.81 -7.69
C ARG A 243 16.65 -35.41 -6.39
N GLY A 244 16.93 -34.75 -5.26
CA GLY A 244 16.35 -35.09 -3.97
C GLY A 244 14.83 -34.91 -3.95
N ASP A 245 14.30 -33.83 -4.51
CA ASP A 245 12.86 -33.56 -4.61
C ASP A 245 12.11 -34.61 -5.42
N ILE A 246 12.67 -35.05 -6.56
CA ILE A 246 12.09 -36.15 -7.33
C ILE A 246 12.01 -37.44 -6.51
N VAL A 247 13.02 -37.72 -5.68
CA VAL A 247 12.98 -38.88 -4.78
C VAL A 247 11.94 -38.69 -3.68
N ARG A 248 11.83 -37.49 -3.09
CA ARG A 248 10.81 -37.15 -2.08
C ARG A 248 9.40 -37.27 -2.65
N ALA A 249 9.19 -36.83 -3.90
CA ALA A 249 7.90 -36.87 -4.59
C ALA A 249 7.35 -38.30 -4.73
N ARG A 250 8.21 -39.33 -4.74
CA ARG A 250 7.77 -40.74 -4.75
C ARG A 250 7.02 -41.15 -3.47
N ASN A 251 7.28 -40.47 -2.36
CA ASN A 251 6.61 -40.70 -1.09
C ASN A 251 5.43 -39.72 -0.87
N ALA A 252 5.19 -38.79 -1.79
CA ALA A 252 4.06 -37.88 -1.74
C ALA A 252 2.76 -38.57 -2.20
N PRO A 253 1.57 -38.02 -1.86
CA PRO A 253 0.32 -38.56 -2.38
C PRO A 253 0.30 -38.59 -3.91
N ALA A 254 -0.04 -39.74 -4.49
CA ALA A 254 -0.02 -39.95 -5.93
C ALA A 254 -1.23 -39.28 -6.60
N THR A 255 -1.11 -38.00 -6.92
CA THR A 255 -2.10 -37.26 -7.73
C THR A 255 -1.56 -36.99 -9.14
N PRO A 256 -2.45 -36.80 -10.15
CA PRO A 256 -2.03 -36.45 -11.50
C PRO A 256 -1.17 -35.18 -11.57
N GLU A 257 -1.44 -34.21 -10.69
CA GLU A 257 -0.70 -32.94 -10.61
C GLU A 257 0.72 -33.16 -10.10
N VAL A 258 0.91 -33.98 -9.06
CA VAL A 258 2.24 -34.34 -8.55
C VAL A 258 3.04 -35.09 -9.61
N ALA A 259 2.41 -36.02 -10.33
CA ALA A 259 3.06 -36.75 -11.42
C ALA A 259 3.47 -35.82 -12.58
N ALA A 260 2.60 -34.88 -12.96
CA ALA A 260 2.88 -33.89 -14.00
C ALA A 260 4.02 -32.95 -13.60
N ALA A 261 4.03 -32.43 -12.37
CA ALA A 261 5.09 -31.56 -11.88
C ALA A 261 6.43 -32.29 -11.75
N THR A 262 6.42 -33.56 -11.31
CA THR A 262 7.63 -34.41 -11.26
C THR A 262 8.21 -34.60 -12.66
N SER A 263 7.37 -34.93 -13.65
CA SER A 263 7.78 -35.08 -15.05
C SER A 263 8.32 -33.77 -15.64
N ALA A 264 7.72 -32.62 -15.29
CA ALA A 264 8.22 -31.31 -15.69
C ALA A 264 9.63 -31.01 -15.13
N LEU A 265 9.88 -31.36 -13.86
CA LEU A 265 11.19 -31.21 -13.24
C LEU A 265 12.23 -32.16 -13.85
N GLU A 266 11.87 -33.41 -14.13
CA GLU A 266 12.73 -34.35 -14.87
C GLU A 266 13.05 -33.84 -16.28
N ALA A 267 12.07 -33.25 -16.97
CA ALA A 267 12.25 -32.64 -18.28
C ALA A 267 13.15 -31.39 -18.21
N ALA A 268 13.09 -30.61 -17.13
CA ALA A 268 13.98 -29.48 -16.91
C ALA A 268 15.43 -29.94 -16.67
N LEU A 269 15.65 -30.97 -15.84
CA LEU A 269 16.96 -31.55 -15.57
C LEU A 269 17.58 -32.20 -16.81
N SER A 270 16.80 -32.92 -17.61
CA SER A 270 17.27 -33.57 -18.84
C SER A 270 17.54 -32.58 -19.98
N ALA A 271 16.93 -31.40 -19.95
CA ALA A 271 17.19 -30.33 -20.91
C ALA A 271 18.46 -29.52 -20.60
N LEU A 272 19.14 -29.80 -19.47
CA LEU A 272 20.42 -29.16 -19.17
C LEU A 272 21.46 -29.54 -20.22
N PRO A 273 22.20 -28.56 -20.75
CA PRO A 273 23.19 -28.81 -21.78
C PRO A 273 24.37 -29.66 -21.25
N PRO A 274 25.02 -30.46 -22.11
CA PRO A 274 26.17 -31.26 -21.72
C PRO A 274 27.39 -30.39 -21.37
N THR A 275 28.28 -30.93 -20.55
CA THR A 275 29.52 -30.25 -20.16
C THR A 275 30.36 -29.88 -21.38
N GLY A 276 30.96 -28.69 -21.36
CA GLY A 276 31.79 -28.18 -22.45
C GLY A 276 31.01 -27.51 -23.60
N THR A 277 29.68 -27.36 -23.48
CA THR A 277 28.90 -26.49 -24.37
C THR A 277 28.68 -25.12 -23.74
N LYS A 278 28.44 -24.10 -24.57
CA LYS A 278 28.11 -22.76 -24.09
C LYS A 278 26.70 -22.77 -23.50
N THR A 279 26.57 -22.43 -22.23
CA THR A 279 25.33 -22.53 -21.46
C THR A 279 24.73 -21.16 -21.16
N ASP A 280 23.47 -21.16 -20.71
CA ASP A 280 22.79 -19.98 -20.18
C ASP A 280 22.43 -20.25 -18.71
N PRO A 281 23.37 -19.99 -17.78
CA PRO A 281 23.17 -20.38 -16.38
C PRO A 281 21.99 -19.66 -15.74
N PHE A 282 21.65 -18.45 -16.19
CA PHE A 282 20.50 -17.70 -15.69
C PHE A 282 19.19 -18.35 -16.12
N ARG A 283 19.04 -18.68 -17.40
CA ARG A 283 17.84 -19.33 -17.92
C ARG A 283 17.65 -20.73 -17.35
N GLU A 284 18.73 -21.50 -17.24
CA GLU A 284 18.73 -22.85 -16.67
C GLU A 284 18.31 -22.82 -15.20
N LEU A 285 18.88 -21.90 -14.42
CA LEU A 285 18.53 -21.71 -13.01
C LEU A 285 17.07 -21.29 -12.84
N THR A 286 16.58 -20.34 -13.63
CA THR A 286 15.16 -19.92 -13.59
C THR A 286 14.24 -21.08 -13.88
N ARG A 287 14.50 -21.86 -14.95
CA ARG A 287 13.67 -22.99 -15.34
C ARG A 287 13.60 -24.08 -14.26
N LEU A 288 14.72 -24.40 -13.61
CA LEU A 288 14.74 -25.38 -12.53
C LEU A 288 14.04 -24.88 -11.28
N ARG A 289 14.24 -23.60 -10.91
CA ARG A 289 13.53 -23.00 -9.76
C ARG A 289 12.02 -23.01 -9.97
N GLU A 290 11.55 -22.61 -11.15
CA GLU A 290 10.12 -22.66 -11.48
C GLU A 290 9.55 -24.09 -11.38
N ALA A 291 10.28 -25.10 -11.88
CA ALA A 291 9.85 -26.49 -11.79
C ALA A 291 9.87 -27.04 -10.35
N ASN A 292 10.90 -26.70 -9.55
CA ASN A 292 10.97 -27.07 -8.13
C ASN A 292 9.82 -26.46 -7.34
N THR A 293 9.61 -25.14 -7.45
CA THR A 293 8.52 -24.46 -6.74
C THR A 293 7.16 -25.03 -7.14
N ALA A 294 6.95 -25.30 -8.43
CA ALA A 294 5.71 -25.95 -8.88
C ALA A 294 5.53 -27.35 -8.28
N LEU A 295 6.60 -28.15 -8.14
CA LEU A 295 6.54 -29.47 -7.49
C LEU A 295 6.23 -29.35 -6.00
N ASP A 296 6.90 -28.44 -5.29
CA ASP A 296 6.67 -28.19 -3.87
C ASP A 296 5.22 -27.77 -3.59
N ASP A 297 4.68 -26.84 -4.39
CA ASP A 297 3.32 -26.35 -4.25
C ASP A 297 2.28 -27.47 -4.44
N VAL A 298 2.46 -28.34 -5.45
CA VAL A 298 1.52 -29.45 -5.67
C VAL A 298 1.67 -30.55 -4.62
N ILE A 299 2.88 -30.82 -4.12
CA ILE A 299 3.09 -31.77 -3.01
C ILE A 299 2.41 -31.24 -1.75
N ALA A 300 2.62 -29.97 -1.40
CA ALA A 300 2.00 -29.34 -0.24
C ALA A 300 0.47 -29.38 -0.35
N LYS A 301 -0.09 -29.07 -1.53
CA LYS A 301 -1.53 -29.16 -1.79
C LYS A 301 -2.04 -30.60 -1.65
N ALA A 302 -1.32 -31.58 -2.20
CA ALA A 302 -1.70 -32.98 -2.13
C ALA A 302 -1.64 -33.52 -0.69
N GLN A 303 -0.62 -33.16 0.08
CA GLN A 303 -0.51 -33.50 1.50
C GLN A 303 -1.64 -32.87 2.32
N ALA A 304 -1.97 -31.60 2.09
CA ALA A 304 -3.09 -30.93 2.76
C ALA A 304 -4.43 -31.64 2.47
N ARG A 305 -4.62 -32.10 1.22
CA ARG A 305 -5.81 -32.88 0.81
C ARG A 305 -5.81 -34.29 1.42
N ALA A 306 -4.66 -34.93 1.56
CA ALA A 306 -4.56 -36.24 2.21
C ALA A 306 -4.83 -36.16 3.73
N ALA A 307 -4.37 -35.08 4.38
CA ALA A 307 -4.65 -34.82 5.79
C ALA A 307 -6.11 -34.43 6.05
N ASN A 308 -6.76 -33.76 5.07
CA ASN A 308 -8.15 -33.32 5.14
C ASN A 308 -8.94 -33.87 3.93
N PRO A 309 -9.27 -35.16 3.92
CA PRO A 309 -10.00 -35.77 2.81
C PRO A 309 -11.40 -35.16 2.69
N LEU A 310 -11.83 -34.92 1.45
CA LEU A 310 -13.19 -34.46 1.19
C LEU A 310 -14.21 -35.53 1.59
N PRO A 311 -15.42 -35.12 2.03
CA PRO A 311 -16.46 -36.07 2.35
C PRO A 311 -16.85 -36.88 1.11
N SER A 312 -17.14 -38.16 1.33
CA SER A 312 -17.52 -39.05 0.23
C SER A 312 -18.82 -38.57 -0.43
N PRO A 313 -18.99 -38.76 -1.74
CA PRO A 313 -20.24 -38.41 -2.43
C PRO A 313 -21.48 -39.02 -1.76
N ASP A 314 -21.35 -40.25 -1.24
CA ASP A 314 -22.42 -40.95 -0.53
C ASP A 314 -22.75 -40.29 0.81
N LEU A 315 -21.74 -39.87 1.58
CA LEU A 315 -21.96 -39.15 2.83
C LEU A 315 -22.70 -37.83 2.60
N VAL A 316 -22.30 -37.06 1.58
CA VAL A 316 -22.97 -35.80 1.22
C VAL A 316 -24.42 -36.06 0.83
N ARG A 317 -24.65 -37.03 -0.06
CA ARG A 317 -25.99 -37.42 -0.52
C ARG A 317 -26.89 -37.87 0.63
N HIS A 318 -26.40 -38.75 1.50
CA HIS A 318 -27.16 -39.19 2.67
C HIS A 318 -27.50 -38.06 3.63
N ALA A 319 -26.60 -37.09 3.83
CA ALA A 319 -26.88 -35.93 4.67
C ALA A 319 -27.94 -35.00 4.05
N ILE A 320 -27.92 -34.82 2.72
CA ILE A 320 -28.95 -34.06 1.99
C ILE A 320 -30.30 -34.75 2.10
N ASP A 321 -30.35 -36.06 1.83
CA ASP A 321 -31.58 -36.85 1.92
C ASP A 321 -32.18 -36.80 3.34
N ASP A 322 -31.32 -36.81 4.36
CA ASP A 322 -31.76 -36.68 5.76
C ASP A 322 -32.31 -35.29 6.08
N ALA A 323 -31.61 -34.25 5.65
CA ALA A 323 -32.07 -32.88 5.78
C ALA A 323 -33.43 -32.66 5.09
N ASP A 324 -33.61 -33.20 3.89
CA ASP A 324 -34.85 -33.09 3.11
C ASP A 324 -36.01 -33.83 3.80
N ARG A 325 -35.77 -35.00 4.39
CA ARG A 325 -36.78 -35.71 5.21
C ARG A 325 -37.17 -34.91 6.45
N GLN A 326 -36.19 -34.40 7.20
CA GLN A 326 -36.47 -33.63 8.41
C GLN A 326 -37.23 -32.33 8.10
N LEU A 327 -36.86 -31.65 7.03
CA LEU A 327 -37.52 -30.45 6.54
C LEU A 327 -38.98 -30.75 6.14
N ALA A 328 -39.23 -31.84 5.41
CA ALA A 328 -40.59 -32.25 5.04
C ALA A 328 -41.47 -32.56 6.26
N VAL A 329 -40.91 -33.22 7.29
CA VAL A 329 -41.63 -33.49 8.55
C VAL A 329 -41.97 -32.20 9.28
N ALA A 330 -41.00 -31.30 9.45
CA ALA A 330 -41.21 -30.01 10.11
C ALA A 330 -42.26 -29.16 9.36
N ALA A 331 -42.13 -29.07 8.03
CA ALA A 331 -43.08 -28.35 7.18
C ALA A 331 -44.51 -28.89 7.32
N ASN A 332 -44.69 -30.21 7.30
CA ASN A 332 -46.02 -30.84 7.42
C ASN A 332 -46.66 -30.59 8.80
N VAL A 333 -45.90 -30.75 9.89
CA VAL A 333 -46.41 -30.46 11.25
C VAL A 333 -46.83 -29.00 11.38
N ILE A 334 -45.98 -28.08 10.89
CA ILE A 334 -46.24 -26.63 10.94
C ILE A 334 -47.45 -26.26 10.08
N SER A 335 -47.61 -26.83 8.88
CA SER A 335 -48.74 -26.53 7.99
C SER A 335 -50.06 -27.07 8.55
N SER A 336 -50.04 -28.26 9.14
CA SER A 336 -51.23 -28.93 9.67
C SER A 336 -51.78 -28.27 10.94
N HIS A 337 -50.95 -27.55 11.70
CA HIS A 337 -51.31 -26.92 12.97
C HIS A 337 -51.21 -25.39 12.94
N ARG A 338 -51.37 -24.78 11.76
CA ARG A 338 -51.17 -23.34 11.51
C ARG A 338 -51.85 -22.37 12.49
N GLY A 339 -52.94 -22.76 13.15
CA GLY A 339 -53.62 -21.92 14.15
C GLY A 339 -52.87 -21.81 15.49
N TYR A 340 -51.99 -22.77 15.79
CA TYR A 340 -51.34 -22.91 17.10
C TYR A 340 -49.83 -22.66 17.05
N ILE A 341 -49.21 -22.72 15.87
CA ILE A 341 -47.76 -22.53 15.72
C ILE A 341 -47.38 -21.05 15.76
N GLY A 342 -46.39 -20.72 16.59
CA GLY A 342 -45.82 -19.39 16.76
C GLY A 342 -44.89 -18.93 15.63
N PRO A 343 -44.46 -17.65 15.65
CA PRO A 343 -43.56 -17.09 14.63
C PRO A 343 -42.16 -17.71 14.65
N ASP A 344 -41.67 -18.18 15.81
CA ASP A 344 -40.31 -18.70 15.95
C ASP A 344 -40.11 -20.01 15.17
N ALA A 345 -41.04 -20.97 15.28
CA ALA A 345 -40.99 -22.22 14.52
C ALA A 345 -41.04 -21.99 13.00
N ARG A 346 -41.88 -21.03 12.55
CA ARG A 346 -41.98 -20.66 11.13
C ARG A 346 -40.70 -19.99 10.61
N THR A 347 -40.09 -19.14 11.43
CA THR A 347 -38.83 -18.48 11.09
C THR A 347 -37.71 -19.50 10.92
N ARG A 348 -37.62 -20.49 11.82
CA ARG A 348 -36.64 -21.58 11.70
C ARG A 348 -36.87 -22.47 10.49
N LEU A 349 -38.12 -22.78 10.15
CA LEU A 349 -38.45 -23.51 8.92
C LEU A 349 -38.01 -22.73 7.67
N ALA A 350 -38.31 -21.43 7.59
CA ALA A 350 -37.91 -20.60 6.46
C ALA A 350 -36.37 -20.49 6.34
N GLU A 351 -35.64 -20.43 7.45
CA GLU A 351 -34.17 -20.46 7.45
C GLU A 351 -33.62 -21.82 6.98
N ALA A 352 -34.26 -22.93 7.36
CA ALA A 352 -33.90 -24.26 6.90
C ALA A 352 -34.08 -24.41 5.38
N GLU A 353 -35.22 -23.95 4.85
CA GLU A 353 -35.52 -23.93 3.40
C GLU A 353 -34.52 -23.07 2.63
N ARG A 354 -34.20 -21.88 3.15
CA ARG A 354 -33.18 -21.00 2.56
C ARG A 354 -31.80 -21.68 2.52
N THR A 355 -31.39 -22.31 3.62
CA THR A 355 -30.09 -23.00 3.71
C THR A 355 -30.04 -24.22 2.79
N ARG A 356 -31.16 -24.92 2.59
CA ARG A 356 -31.26 -26.01 1.61
C ARG A 356 -31.09 -25.53 0.18
N ALA A 357 -31.67 -24.37 -0.16
CA ALA A 357 -31.52 -23.77 -1.48
C ALA A 357 -30.07 -23.30 -1.75
N GLU A 358 -29.29 -22.99 -0.72
CA GLU A 358 -27.85 -22.69 -0.86
C GLU A 358 -27.06 -23.90 -1.40
N ILE A 359 -27.52 -25.13 -1.14
CA ILE A 359 -26.89 -26.36 -1.69
C ILE A 359 -27.05 -26.41 -3.21
N ASP A 360 -28.23 -26.07 -3.72
CA ASP A 360 -28.52 -26.10 -5.17
C ASP A 360 -27.75 -25.01 -5.95
N ALA A 361 -27.30 -23.97 -5.25
CA ALA A 361 -26.49 -22.90 -5.81
C ALA A 361 -24.99 -23.23 -5.89
N LEU A 362 -24.55 -24.34 -5.29
CA LEU A 362 -23.15 -24.75 -5.33
C LEU A 362 -22.76 -25.30 -6.71
N PRO A 363 -21.53 -25.03 -7.19
CA PRO A 363 -21.00 -25.66 -8.40
C PRO A 363 -20.97 -27.19 -8.30
N SER A 364 -21.08 -27.87 -9.45
CA SER A 364 -20.97 -29.33 -9.54
C SER A 364 -19.51 -29.80 -9.63
N ASP A 365 -18.68 -29.40 -8.67
CA ASP A 365 -17.28 -29.81 -8.55
C ASP A 365 -16.99 -30.58 -7.26
N GLU A 366 -15.78 -31.15 -7.15
CA GLU A 366 -15.40 -31.93 -5.98
C GLU A 366 -15.31 -31.09 -4.71
N GLU A 367 -14.87 -29.85 -4.84
CA GLU A 367 -14.60 -28.93 -3.74
C GLU A 367 -15.89 -28.46 -3.06
N SER A 368 -17.00 -28.48 -3.79
CA SER A 368 -18.34 -28.17 -3.30
C SER A 368 -18.94 -29.23 -2.36
N ARG A 369 -18.31 -30.40 -2.22
CA ARG A 369 -18.79 -31.47 -1.31
C ARG A 369 -18.77 -31.08 0.17
N GLU A 370 -17.72 -30.37 0.60
CA GLU A 370 -17.59 -29.89 1.98
C GLU A 370 -18.65 -28.83 2.33
N PRO A 371 -18.85 -27.74 1.56
CA PRO A 371 -19.93 -26.80 1.82
C PRO A 371 -21.30 -27.48 1.70
N ALA A 372 -21.52 -28.37 0.73
CA ALA A 372 -22.78 -29.11 0.61
C ALA A 372 -23.10 -29.93 1.87
N LEU A 373 -22.13 -30.67 2.41
CA LEU A 373 -22.32 -31.43 3.66
C LEU A 373 -22.62 -30.50 4.84
N ARG A 374 -21.92 -29.37 4.94
CA ARG A 374 -22.13 -28.37 6.01
C ARG A 374 -23.53 -27.75 5.94
N HIS A 375 -23.96 -27.32 4.75
CA HIS A 375 -25.30 -26.78 4.53
C HIS A 375 -26.37 -27.84 4.81
N ALA A 376 -26.19 -29.09 4.38
CA ALA A 376 -27.12 -30.19 4.66
C ALA A 376 -27.30 -30.42 6.18
N ARG A 377 -26.20 -30.52 6.93
CA ARG A 377 -26.25 -30.64 8.40
C ARG A 377 -26.93 -29.44 9.06
N ARG A 378 -26.67 -28.22 8.58
CA ARG A 378 -27.31 -27.01 9.08
C ARG A 378 -28.81 -26.98 8.79
N THR A 379 -29.24 -27.39 7.60
CA THR A 379 -30.66 -27.54 7.24
C THR A 379 -31.35 -28.53 8.16
N ALA A 380 -30.76 -29.72 8.39
CA ALA A 380 -31.31 -30.72 9.31
C ALA A 380 -31.44 -30.16 10.74
N GLN A 381 -30.41 -29.47 11.25
CA GLN A 381 -30.46 -28.83 12.56
C GLN A 381 -31.61 -27.82 12.67
N LEU A 382 -31.73 -26.90 11.70
CA LEU A 382 -32.78 -25.88 11.69
C LEU A 382 -34.19 -26.50 11.57
N ALA A 383 -34.35 -27.56 10.77
CA ALA A 383 -35.59 -28.30 10.65
C ALA A 383 -35.98 -28.99 11.96
N SER A 384 -35.02 -29.59 12.67
CA SER A 384 -35.23 -30.16 14.00
C SER A 384 -35.63 -29.11 15.04
N GLU A 385 -34.96 -27.95 15.05
CA GLU A 385 -35.31 -26.81 15.91
C GLU A 385 -36.74 -26.32 15.62
N ALA A 386 -37.11 -26.19 14.34
CA ALA A 386 -38.46 -25.80 13.93
C ALA A 386 -39.53 -26.80 14.40
N LEU A 387 -39.26 -28.10 14.26
CA LEU A 387 -40.16 -29.15 14.72
C LEU A 387 -40.35 -29.16 16.23
N ALA A 388 -39.27 -29.01 17.01
CA ALA A 388 -39.32 -28.98 18.47
C ALA A 388 -40.09 -27.76 19.00
N LEU A 389 -39.90 -26.59 18.39
CA LEU A 389 -40.68 -25.39 18.70
C LEU A 389 -42.16 -25.61 18.36
N ALA A 390 -42.45 -26.17 17.17
CA ALA A 390 -43.81 -26.45 16.75
C ALA A 390 -44.54 -27.44 17.68
N GLN A 391 -43.85 -28.49 18.15
CA GLN A 391 -44.41 -29.44 19.11
C GLN A 391 -44.73 -28.77 20.45
N ARG A 392 -43.83 -27.93 20.96
CA ARG A 392 -44.07 -27.17 22.19
C ARG A 392 -45.28 -26.25 22.08
N ASP A 393 -45.44 -25.57 20.94
CA ASP A 393 -46.58 -24.71 20.66
C ASP A 393 -47.90 -25.50 20.64
N ILE A 394 -47.89 -26.69 20.01
CA ILE A 394 -49.05 -27.59 20.00
C ILE A 394 -49.39 -28.05 21.42
N ASP A 395 -48.41 -28.48 22.22
CA ASP A 395 -48.67 -28.97 23.57
C ASP A 395 -49.19 -27.86 24.50
N ASN A 396 -48.65 -26.64 24.38
CA ASN A 396 -49.15 -25.47 25.09
C ASN A 396 -50.60 -25.14 24.71
N SER A 397 -50.98 -25.33 23.44
CA SER A 397 -52.36 -25.10 22.99
C SER A 397 -53.35 -26.14 23.56
N ARG A 398 -52.90 -27.39 23.78
CA ARG A 398 -53.71 -28.46 24.38
C ARG A 398 -53.88 -28.32 25.90
N GLY A 399 -52.88 -27.77 26.58
CA GLY A 399 -52.94 -27.49 28.02
C GLY A 399 -53.95 -26.41 28.42
N ASN A 400 -54.43 -25.62 27.46
CA ASN A 400 -55.38 -24.53 27.69
C ASN A 400 -56.85 -24.92 27.44
N ASP A 401 -57.14 -26.19 27.13
CA ASP A 401 -58.51 -26.70 26.85
C ASP A 401 -59.11 -27.50 28.04
N TRP A 402 -58.36 -27.69 29.13
CA TRP A 402 -58.86 -28.25 30.41
C TRP A 402 -59.26 -27.17 31.43
N GLY A 403 -59.92 -26.11 30.92
CA GLY A 403 -60.43 -24.99 31.69
C GLY A 403 -61.94 -24.82 31.54
N GLY A 404 -62.73 -25.80 31.98
CA GLY A 404 -64.20 -25.67 32.00
C GLY A 404 -64.93 -26.73 32.81
N GLY A 405 -65.33 -26.41 34.05
CA GLY A 405 -66.46 -27.09 34.70
C GLY A 405 -66.35 -27.43 36.20
N TRP A 406 -66.80 -26.50 37.05
CA TRP A 406 -67.60 -26.72 38.29
C TRP A 406 -67.26 -27.86 39.29
N GLY A 407 -66.85 -27.44 40.50
CA GLY A 407 -67.43 -27.90 41.77
C GLY A 407 -66.70 -29.00 42.56
N GLY A 408 -66.28 -28.71 43.80
CA GLY A 408 -66.00 -29.76 44.79
C GLY A 408 -64.91 -29.49 45.83
N ARG A 409 -65.31 -28.86 46.92
CA ARG A 409 -64.60 -28.69 48.20
C ARG A 409 -64.10 -30.01 48.80
N GLY A 410 -62.83 -30.05 49.25
CA GLY A 410 -62.43 -30.80 50.46
C GLY A 410 -61.09 -31.54 50.44
N GLY A 411 -60.17 -31.15 51.33
CA GLY A 411 -59.42 -32.12 52.15
C GLY A 411 -57.92 -32.37 51.86
N ARG A 412 -57.08 -31.48 52.39
CA ARG A 412 -55.97 -31.74 53.35
C ARG A 412 -55.25 -33.10 53.31
N GLY A 413 -53.93 -33.09 53.06
CA GLY A 413 -52.99 -34.16 53.45
C GLY A 413 -51.69 -34.10 52.65
N GLY A 414 -50.55 -33.84 53.31
CA GLY A 414 -49.24 -33.60 52.68
C GLY A 414 -48.38 -34.85 52.49
N GLY A 415 -47.18 -34.64 51.93
CA GLY A 415 -46.09 -35.61 51.98
C GLY A 415 -45.24 -35.73 50.71
N MET A 416 -44.12 -35.00 50.69
CA MET A 416 -42.75 -35.44 50.31
C MET A 416 -42.48 -36.15 48.96
N GLY A 417 -41.51 -35.61 48.22
CA GLY A 417 -40.53 -36.39 47.43
C GLY A 417 -40.81 -36.55 45.95
N ASP A 418 -40.21 -35.71 45.09
CA ASP A 418 -39.02 -36.10 44.31
C ASP A 418 -38.83 -35.17 43.11
N ALA A 419 -37.67 -34.53 43.11
CA ALA A 419 -37.12 -33.86 41.95
C ALA A 419 -36.46 -34.92 41.06
N VAL A 420 -37.07 -35.20 39.90
CA VAL A 420 -36.39 -35.87 38.78
C VAL A 420 -36.42 -34.91 37.60
N GLY A 421 -35.33 -34.15 37.50
CA GLY A 421 -34.98 -33.39 36.31
C GLY A 421 -34.07 -34.22 35.40
N GLY A 422 -34.32 -34.13 34.10
CA GLY A 422 -33.30 -34.14 33.05
C GLY A 422 -32.63 -35.48 32.70
N ILE A 423 -32.41 -35.63 31.39
CA ILE A 423 -31.52 -36.58 30.71
C ILE A 423 -32.19 -37.88 30.22
N LEU A 424 -32.68 -37.82 28.98
CA LEU A 424 -32.68 -38.90 27.98
C LEU A 424 -32.35 -38.21 26.64
N GLY A 425 -31.21 -38.37 25.97
CA GLY A 425 -30.20 -39.42 26.06
C GLY A 425 -30.54 -40.57 25.11
N GLY A 426 -30.47 -40.33 23.79
CA GLY A 426 -30.67 -41.33 22.73
C GLY A 426 -29.47 -41.42 21.78
N LEU A 427 -28.61 -42.41 22.04
CA LEU A 427 -27.60 -43.10 21.20
C LEU A 427 -27.80 -42.99 19.67
N VAL A 428 -26.83 -42.73 18.78
CA VAL A 428 -25.48 -43.32 18.54
C VAL A 428 -25.44 -44.85 18.55
N ILE A 429 -25.77 -45.49 17.42
CA ILE A 429 -25.28 -46.82 17.03
C ILE A 429 -25.07 -46.89 15.52
N GLY A 430 -23.85 -47.26 15.10
CA GLY A 430 -23.50 -47.74 13.76
C GLY A 430 -22.44 -46.87 13.08
N GLY A 431 -21.19 -47.29 12.86
CA GLY A 431 -20.49 -48.53 13.17
C GLY A 431 -19.01 -48.34 12.82
N LEU A 432 -18.13 -48.88 13.66
CA LEU A 432 -16.71 -49.11 13.39
C LEU A 432 -16.34 -50.42 14.10
N ILE A 433 -15.87 -51.42 13.37
CA ILE A 433 -14.84 -52.42 13.71
C ILE A 433 -14.80 -53.50 12.61
N GLY A 434 -13.60 -53.70 12.05
CA GLY A 434 -13.22 -54.70 11.02
C GLY A 434 -12.39 -54.00 9.94
N ASP A 435 -11.09 -54.19 9.74
CA ASP A 435 -10.16 -55.23 10.21
C ASP A 435 -8.74 -54.64 10.28
N ILE A 436 -7.93 -55.17 11.20
CA ILE A 436 -6.48 -55.08 11.21
C ILE A 436 -5.97 -56.52 11.43
N PHE A 437 -4.98 -56.95 10.65
CA PHE A 437 -4.32 -58.28 10.59
C PHE A 437 -4.95 -59.38 9.70
N ASP A 438 -4.65 -59.36 8.39
CA ASP A 438 -3.70 -60.26 7.68
C ASP A 438 -3.40 -59.70 6.28
#